data_AF-A0A7X9AQC0-F1
#
_entry.id   AF-A0A7X9AQC0-F1
#
_cell.length_a   1.000
_cell.length_b   1.000
_cell.length_c   1.000
_cell.angle_alpha   90.00
_cell.angle_beta   90.00
_cell.angle_gamma   90.00
#
_symmetry.space_group_name_H-M   'P 1'
#
loop_
_entity.id
_entity.type
_entity.pdbx_description
1 polymer ?
#
loop_
_entity_poly.entity_id
_entity_poly.type
_entity_poly.pdbx_seq_one_letter_code
_entity_poly.pdbx_strand_id
1 'polypeptide(L)'
;MQKIIFAATLCAVFAGFAAAETLLTPGGDFEQSYEQSLYIRRMQHDSTRKNIPPQEAAHSERVQSEKVFAGEKALLLETKLAGHAVNTKHDVLTVVPGAKYQLSFRYFIAAAGPRTRVSGRVAFTMADGSYKYLFPNGDGTPGQWHQLKVDFYPPVGTAKMSATLWFTDGPYKIYVDDIRVTVSTESPEVNLAAAAGILAELPIGTLWKQANFRRVNAVGIPAAVPTLEAVELSLAANEREPFQLVLTPKQEVPQLTLHFSDLKGPAGSIPADLQSYGILQFVPMRNPDNPTLKGELADPIVPAQPVTATAGKNTVFFVKLYAPATAAPGVYRGSLTLRSAEEVLAEVPLQLRVRAFTLPETTWLRTFFYGNVGHIKRAYQDSRSSREIADDVSTILHDHRINGNKCIKPPAPKYVIEGESLRVTDWSEFDAFVFRQWQKFGMCNFTVPILGMLGDNSGWFQDGKRKLFGEPLFSERARNLAG
;
A
#
# COMPACT_ATOMS: atom_id res chain seq x y z
N MET A 1 -64.55 -28.05 -6.66
CA MET A 1 -63.37 -28.92 -6.47
C MET A 1 -62.25 -28.45 -7.40
N GLN A 2 -61.20 -27.82 -6.86
CA GLN A 2 -59.79 -28.09 -7.20
C GLN A 2 -58.91 -27.07 -6.47
N LYS A 3 -57.96 -27.60 -5.71
CA LYS A 3 -57.01 -26.87 -4.85
C LYS A 3 -55.89 -26.29 -5.71
N ILE A 4 -55.56 -25.03 -5.46
CA ILE A 4 -54.30 -24.41 -5.87
C ILE A 4 -53.31 -24.68 -4.72
N ILE A 5 -52.22 -25.39 -5.02
CA ILE A 5 -51.09 -25.58 -4.09
C ILE A 5 -49.94 -24.70 -4.60
N PHE A 6 -49.61 -23.67 -3.83
CA PHE A 6 -48.34 -22.96 -3.92
C PHE A 6 -47.26 -23.86 -3.31
N ALA A 7 -46.27 -24.27 -4.11
CA ALA A 7 -45.05 -24.88 -3.60
C ALA A 7 -43.99 -23.78 -3.40
N ALA A 8 -43.76 -23.42 -2.15
CA ALA A 8 -42.60 -22.63 -1.74
C ALA A 8 -41.40 -23.57 -1.61
N THR A 9 -40.39 -23.42 -2.47
CA THR A 9 -39.13 -24.14 -2.34
C THR A 9 -38.22 -23.39 -1.38
N LEU A 10 -38.15 -23.92 -0.17
CA LEU A 10 -37.29 -23.52 0.93
C LEU A 10 -35.85 -23.97 0.62
N CYS A 11 -34.94 -23.04 0.28
CA CYS A 11 -33.51 -23.33 0.28
C CYS A 11 -32.99 -23.35 1.71
N ALA A 12 -32.52 -24.50 2.15
CA ALA A 12 -31.97 -24.74 3.48
C ALA A 12 -30.70 -23.92 3.70
N VAL A 13 -30.72 -23.06 4.73
CA VAL A 13 -29.55 -22.39 5.29
C VAL A 13 -28.84 -23.39 6.19
N PHE A 14 -27.66 -23.86 5.79
CA PHE A 14 -26.75 -24.52 6.73
C PHE A 14 -26.07 -23.46 7.59
N ALA A 15 -26.41 -23.46 8.88
CA ALA A 15 -25.77 -22.65 9.89
C ALA A 15 -24.38 -23.24 10.21
N GLY A 16 -23.34 -22.51 9.83
CA GLY A 16 -22.04 -22.51 10.47
C GLY A 16 -21.68 -21.06 10.73
N PHE A 17 -21.37 -20.71 11.98
CA PHE A 17 -20.91 -19.36 12.35
C PHE A 17 -19.54 -19.10 11.69
N ALA A 18 -19.58 -18.64 10.45
CA ALA A 18 -18.53 -17.95 9.73
C ALA A 18 -19.20 -16.71 9.11
N ALA A 19 -18.53 -15.56 9.16
CA ALA A 19 -19.03 -14.27 8.66
C ALA A 19 -19.85 -14.44 7.37
N ALA A 20 -21.04 -13.83 7.30
CA ALA A 20 -22.00 -14.03 6.21
C ALA A 20 -21.45 -13.51 4.86
N GLU A 21 -20.59 -14.30 4.24
CA GLU A 21 -20.01 -14.05 2.93
C GLU A 21 -20.98 -14.57 1.86
N THR A 22 -21.43 -13.68 0.97
CA THR A 22 -22.35 -14.05 -0.11
C THR A 22 -21.58 -14.20 -1.42
N LEU A 23 -21.75 -15.34 -2.11
CA LEU A 23 -21.20 -15.58 -3.44
C LEU A 23 -22.07 -14.91 -4.51
N LEU A 24 -21.46 -14.05 -5.33
CA LEU A 24 -22.12 -13.29 -6.40
C LEU A 24 -21.93 -13.90 -7.80
N THR A 25 -21.15 -14.98 -7.91
CA THR A 25 -20.87 -15.69 -9.18
C THR A 25 -21.18 -17.18 -9.05
N PRO A 26 -22.46 -17.57 -8.82
CA PRO A 26 -22.84 -18.99 -8.75
C PRO A 26 -22.51 -19.70 -10.08
N GLY A 27 -21.92 -20.90 -10.00
CA GLY A 27 -21.46 -21.69 -11.15
C GLY A 27 -20.09 -21.30 -11.72
N GLY A 28 -19.37 -20.38 -11.06
CA GLY A 28 -17.98 -20.02 -11.44
C GLY A 28 -16.95 -21.11 -11.14
N ASP A 29 -17.38 -22.19 -10.49
CA ASP A 29 -16.68 -23.48 -10.34
C ASP A 29 -16.88 -24.41 -11.55
N PHE A 30 -17.72 -24.02 -12.52
CA PHE A 30 -18.05 -24.77 -13.73
C PHE A 30 -18.77 -26.11 -13.51
N GLU A 31 -19.14 -26.45 -12.27
CA GLU A 31 -19.86 -27.68 -11.95
C GLU A 31 -21.35 -27.58 -12.27
N GLN A 32 -21.88 -26.36 -12.11
CA GLN A 32 -23.27 -26.02 -12.41
C GLN A 32 -23.35 -25.20 -13.69
N SER A 33 -24.54 -25.16 -14.31
CA SER A 33 -24.80 -24.28 -15.43
C SER A 33 -24.58 -22.82 -15.00
N TYR A 34 -23.50 -22.22 -15.50
CA TYR A 34 -23.15 -20.84 -15.19
C TYR A 34 -24.18 -19.89 -15.81
N GLU A 35 -25.09 -19.33 -15.00
CA GLU A 35 -26.19 -18.45 -15.45
C GLU A 35 -25.67 -17.22 -16.21
N GLN A 36 -24.48 -16.73 -15.85
CA GLN A 36 -23.79 -15.66 -16.56
C GLN A 36 -23.00 -16.23 -17.74
N SER A 37 -23.67 -16.58 -18.85
CA SER A 37 -23.01 -16.97 -20.13
C SER A 37 -21.59 -16.42 -20.29
N LEU A 38 -20.57 -17.28 -20.16
CA LEU A 38 -19.17 -16.92 -20.42
C LEU A 38 -19.03 -16.60 -21.90
N TYR A 39 -19.29 -15.34 -22.22
CA TYR A 39 -18.98 -14.81 -23.53
C TYR A 39 -17.53 -14.37 -23.52
N ILE A 40 -16.69 -15.11 -24.23
CA ILE A 40 -15.28 -14.76 -24.37
C ILE A 40 -15.15 -13.77 -25.53
N ARG A 41 -14.74 -12.55 -25.20
CA ARG A 41 -14.39 -11.56 -26.22
C ARG A 41 -12.94 -11.81 -26.64
N ARG A 42 -12.78 -12.19 -27.90
CA ARG A 42 -11.48 -12.37 -28.56
C ARG A 42 -11.07 -11.08 -29.24
N MET A 43 -9.87 -10.59 -28.94
CA MET A 43 -9.29 -9.42 -29.60
C MET A 43 -7.90 -9.78 -30.09
N GLN A 44 -7.63 -9.49 -31.36
CA GLN A 44 -6.30 -9.63 -31.94
C GLN A 44 -5.77 -8.26 -32.31
N HIS A 45 -4.48 -8.05 -32.12
CA HIS A 45 -3.80 -6.84 -32.51
C HIS A 45 -2.78 -7.11 -33.61
N ASP A 46 -2.61 -6.16 -34.53
CA ASP A 46 -1.48 -6.16 -35.45
C ASP A 46 -0.18 -5.69 -34.74
N SER A 47 0.92 -5.63 -35.50
CA SER A 47 2.23 -5.18 -35.03
C SER A 47 2.24 -3.75 -34.50
N THR A 48 1.24 -2.93 -34.84
CA THR A 48 1.06 -1.53 -34.41
C THR A 48 0.06 -1.39 -33.25
N ARG A 49 -0.43 -2.50 -32.69
CA ARG A 49 -1.49 -2.58 -31.67
C ARG A 49 -2.87 -2.12 -32.12
N LYS A 50 -3.15 -2.11 -33.42
CA LYS A 50 -4.49 -1.85 -33.93
C LYS A 50 -5.32 -3.14 -33.87
N ASN A 51 -6.58 -3.03 -33.47
CA ASN A 51 -7.52 -4.16 -33.47
C ASN A 51 -7.72 -4.71 -34.89
N ILE A 52 -7.57 -6.02 -35.03
CA ILE A 52 -7.88 -6.78 -36.24
C ILE A 52 -8.85 -7.93 -35.91
N PRO A 53 -9.63 -8.43 -36.88
CA PRO A 53 -10.50 -9.58 -36.67
C PRO A 53 -9.72 -10.80 -36.14
N PRO A 54 -10.22 -11.51 -35.12
CA PRO A 54 -9.53 -12.68 -34.57
C PRO A 54 -9.55 -13.85 -35.54
N GLN A 55 -8.46 -14.61 -35.60
CA GLN A 55 -8.39 -15.85 -36.36
C GLN A 55 -8.97 -17.01 -35.54
N GLU A 56 -10.28 -17.24 -35.68
CA GLU A 56 -11.07 -18.22 -34.92
C GLU A 56 -10.39 -19.60 -34.72
N ALA A 57 -9.79 -20.16 -35.77
CA ALA A 57 -9.14 -21.49 -35.72
C ALA A 57 -7.88 -21.56 -34.82
N ALA A 58 -7.34 -20.43 -34.40
CA ALA A 58 -6.15 -20.36 -33.55
C ALA A 58 -6.46 -20.31 -32.05
N HIS A 59 -7.74 -20.32 -31.69
CA HIS A 59 -8.24 -20.22 -30.32
C HIS A 59 -9.00 -21.47 -29.92
N SER A 60 -8.90 -21.87 -28.64
CA SER A 60 -9.77 -22.89 -28.05
C SER A 60 -10.21 -22.44 -26.67
N GLU A 61 -11.51 -22.47 -26.44
CA GLU A 61 -12.11 -22.21 -25.13
C GLU A 61 -13.23 -23.21 -24.88
N ARG A 62 -13.12 -23.96 -23.78
CA ARG A 62 -14.10 -24.99 -23.42
C ARG A 62 -13.99 -25.34 -21.95
N VAL A 63 -15.14 -25.67 -21.34
CA VAL A 63 -15.16 -26.35 -20.04
C VAL A 63 -14.72 -27.80 -20.26
N GLN A 64 -13.81 -28.30 -19.42
CA GLN A 64 -13.14 -29.60 -19.58
C GLN A 64 -12.71 -30.18 -18.23
N SER A 65 -12.21 -31.43 -18.23
CA SER A 65 -11.82 -32.18 -17.02
C SER A 65 -10.36 -32.68 -17.03
N GLU A 66 -9.55 -32.36 -18.04
CA GLU A 66 -8.13 -32.74 -18.14
C GLU A 66 -7.29 -32.18 -16.98
N LYS A 67 -7.62 -30.96 -16.55
CA LYS A 67 -6.94 -30.30 -15.44
C LYS A 67 -7.89 -29.33 -14.74
N VAL A 68 -8.08 -29.61 -13.45
CA VAL A 68 -9.08 -28.99 -12.57
C VAL A 68 -8.40 -28.71 -11.22
N PHE A 69 -8.76 -27.61 -10.56
CA PHE A 69 -8.26 -27.28 -9.24
C PHE A 69 -9.11 -27.93 -8.16
N ALA A 70 -10.44 -27.79 -8.28
CA ALA A 70 -11.41 -28.39 -7.39
C ALA A 70 -12.65 -28.84 -8.18
N GLY A 71 -13.25 -29.96 -7.79
CA GLY A 71 -14.38 -30.55 -8.55
C GLY A 71 -13.93 -31.39 -9.74
N GLU A 72 -14.73 -31.37 -10.81
CA GLU A 72 -14.59 -32.18 -12.02
C GLU A 72 -14.36 -31.33 -13.28
N LYS A 73 -14.57 -30.01 -13.24
CA LYS A 73 -14.56 -29.14 -14.41
C LYS A 73 -13.76 -27.86 -14.18
N ALA A 74 -13.09 -27.41 -15.24
CA ALA A 74 -12.44 -26.11 -15.30
C ALA A 74 -12.49 -25.56 -16.73
N LEU A 75 -12.37 -24.24 -16.88
CA LEU A 75 -12.33 -23.57 -18.18
C LEU A 75 -10.92 -23.61 -18.76
N LEU A 76 -10.74 -24.24 -19.91
CA LEU A 76 -9.53 -24.11 -20.71
C LEU A 76 -9.61 -22.87 -21.60
N LEU A 77 -8.54 -22.06 -21.60
CA LEU A 77 -8.31 -20.93 -22.49
C LEU A 77 -6.98 -21.14 -23.23
N GLU A 78 -7.03 -21.24 -24.56
CA GLU A 78 -5.87 -21.51 -25.39
C GLU A 78 -5.83 -20.57 -26.60
N THR A 79 -4.64 -20.06 -26.90
CA THR A 79 -4.36 -19.32 -28.15
C THR A 79 -2.97 -19.66 -28.65
N LYS A 80 -2.85 -19.85 -29.96
CA LYS A 80 -1.57 -20.05 -30.65
C LYS A 80 -0.93 -18.74 -31.13
N LEU A 81 -1.61 -17.61 -30.96
CA LEU A 81 -1.22 -16.32 -31.52
C LEU A 81 -0.61 -15.37 -30.48
N ALA A 82 0.37 -14.58 -30.94
CA ALA A 82 0.91 -13.45 -30.18
C ALA A 82 -0.01 -12.22 -30.25
N GLY A 83 0.01 -11.39 -29.19
CA GLY A 83 -0.75 -10.13 -29.14
C GLY A 83 -2.27 -10.29 -29.03
N HIS A 84 -2.74 -11.51 -28.74
CA HIS A 84 -4.16 -11.80 -28.51
C HIS A 84 -4.58 -11.47 -27.07
N ALA A 85 -5.82 -11.02 -26.88
CA ALA A 85 -6.45 -10.88 -25.57
C ALA A 85 -7.76 -11.68 -25.50
N VAL A 86 -7.90 -12.50 -24.45
CA VAL A 86 -9.15 -13.14 -24.04
C VAL A 86 -9.71 -12.37 -22.84
N ASN A 87 -10.95 -11.91 -22.95
CA ASN A 87 -11.71 -11.38 -21.83
C ASN A 87 -12.92 -12.27 -21.58
N THR A 88 -13.23 -12.58 -20.32
CA THR A 88 -14.55 -13.11 -19.97
C THR A 88 -15.62 -12.03 -20.12
N LYS A 89 -16.90 -12.40 -20.04
CA LYS A 89 -17.99 -11.43 -20.00
C LYS A 89 -17.86 -10.56 -18.75
N HIS A 90 -18.43 -9.37 -18.82
CA HIS A 90 -18.59 -8.50 -17.65
C HIS A 90 -19.66 -9.11 -16.76
N ASP A 91 -19.26 -9.80 -15.70
CA ASP A 91 -20.18 -10.26 -14.67
C ASP A 91 -20.73 -9.01 -14.01
N VAL A 92 -22.03 -8.74 -14.18
CA VAL A 92 -22.65 -7.56 -13.55
C VAL A 92 -22.85 -7.89 -12.08
N LEU A 93 -22.13 -7.18 -11.24
CA LEU A 93 -22.10 -7.42 -9.80
C LEU A 93 -23.09 -6.50 -9.09
N THR A 94 -23.86 -7.07 -8.18
CA THR A 94 -24.73 -6.31 -7.29
C THR A 94 -23.87 -5.40 -6.40
N VAL A 95 -24.21 -4.11 -6.38
CA VAL A 95 -23.56 -3.12 -5.52
C VAL A 95 -24.28 -3.09 -4.16
N VAL A 96 -23.55 -3.43 -3.11
CA VAL A 96 -24.00 -3.45 -1.72
C VAL A 96 -23.25 -2.32 -1.01
N PRO A 97 -23.96 -1.26 -0.57
CA PRO A 97 -23.33 -0.10 0.06
C PRO A 97 -22.48 -0.48 1.28
N GLY A 98 -21.25 0.03 1.33
CA GLY A 98 -20.33 -0.17 2.44
C GLY A 98 -19.75 -1.59 2.58
N ALA A 99 -20.11 -2.52 1.70
CA ALA A 99 -19.60 -3.88 1.76
C ALA A 99 -18.19 -3.99 1.20
N LYS A 100 -17.42 -4.92 1.76
CA LYS A 100 -16.13 -5.34 1.24
C LYS A 100 -16.37 -6.46 0.23
N TYR A 101 -15.67 -6.42 -0.88
CA TYR A 101 -15.72 -7.43 -1.92
C TYR A 101 -14.38 -8.13 -2.04
N GLN A 102 -14.41 -9.38 -2.52
CA GLN A 102 -13.24 -10.12 -2.93
C GLN A 102 -13.49 -10.70 -4.31
N LEU A 103 -12.62 -10.38 -5.27
CA LEU A 103 -12.53 -11.09 -6.54
C LEU A 103 -11.39 -12.10 -6.43
N SER A 104 -11.67 -13.36 -6.73
CA SER A 104 -10.66 -14.39 -6.82
C SER A 104 -10.93 -15.39 -7.94
N PHE A 105 -9.87 -15.98 -8.48
CA PHE A 105 -9.94 -17.14 -9.34
C PHE A 105 -8.61 -17.91 -9.30
N ARG A 106 -8.69 -19.21 -9.56
CA ARG A 106 -7.54 -20.11 -9.69
C ARG A 106 -7.19 -20.27 -11.15
N TYR A 107 -5.91 -20.44 -11.45
CA TYR A 107 -5.49 -20.74 -12.81
C TYR A 107 -4.19 -21.55 -12.85
N PHE A 108 -4.06 -22.42 -13.84
CA PHE A 108 -2.85 -23.18 -14.13
C PHE A 108 -2.33 -22.81 -15.51
N ILE A 109 -1.07 -22.39 -15.58
CA ILE A 109 -0.42 -22.06 -16.85
C ILE A 109 0.33 -23.29 -17.35
N ALA A 110 -0.20 -23.97 -18.37
CA ALA A 110 0.48 -25.12 -18.99
C ALA A 110 1.53 -24.68 -20.01
N ALA A 111 1.25 -23.60 -20.72
CA ALA A 111 2.20 -22.95 -21.62
C ALA A 111 1.90 -21.45 -21.68
N ALA A 112 2.93 -20.62 -21.77
CA ALA A 112 2.80 -19.18 -21.92
C ALA A 112 4.00 -18.62 -22.70
N GLY A 113 3.75 -17.65 -23.56
CA GLY A 113 4.78 -16.86 -24.20
C GLY A 113 5.43 -15.88 -23.21
N PRO A 114 6.58 -15.30 -23.55
CA PRO A 114 7.36 -14.45 -22.63
C PRO A 114 6.65 -13.15 -22.22
N ARG A 115 5.57 -12.76 -22.92
CA ARG A 115 4.79 -11.56 -22.61
C ARG A 115 3.41 -11.86 -22.05
N THR A 116 3.04 -13.14 -21.90
CA THR A 116 1.70 -13.52 -21.45
C THR A 116 1.39 -12.92 -20.08
N ARG A 117 0.22 -12.31 -19.96
CA ARG A 117 -0.25 -11.72 -18.70
C ARG A 117 -1.54 -12.40 -18.27
N VAL A 118 -1.63 -12.65 -16.97
CA VAL A 118 -2.86 -12.99 -16.29
C VAL A 118 -3.25 -11.80 -15.43
N SER A 119 -4.45 -11.27 -15.64
CA SER A 119 -4.97 -10.10 -14.92
C SER A 119 -6.47 -10.25 -14.71
N GLY A 120 -7.00 -9.45 -13.79
CA GLY A 120 -8.43 -9.19 -13.70
C GLY A 120 -8.70 -7.72 -13.91
N ARG A 121 -9.97 -7.38 -14.08
CA ARG A 121 -10.45 -6.01 -14.06
C ARG A 121 -11.75 -5.95 -13.30
N VAL A 122 -11.81 -5.07 -12.30
CA VAL A 122 -13.07 -4.60 -11.74
C VAL A 122 -13.34 -3.21 -12.30
N ALA A 123 -14.41 -3.07 -13.06
CA ALA A 123 -14.83 -1.78 -13.63
C ALA A 123 -16.00 -1.23 -12.83
N PHE A 124 -15.90 0.04 -12.43
CA PHE A 124 -16.92 0.77 -11.68
C PHE A 124 -17.48 1.85 -12.59
N THR A 125 -18.77 1.76 -12.93
CA THR A 125 -19.51 2.84 -13.57
C THR A 125 -20.08 3.73 -12.47
N MET A 126 -19.62 4.97 -12.46
CA MET A 126 -19.98 5.97 -11.46
C MET A 126 -21.33 6.61 -11.83
N ALA A 127 -22.06 7.12 -10.84
CA ALA A 127 -23.35 7.79 -11.03
C ALA A 127 -23.26 9.05 -11.91
N ASP A 128 -22.08 9.68 -11.99
CA ASP A 128 -21.79 10.83 -12.87
C ASP A 128 -21.44 10.44 -14.31
N GLY A 129 -21.49 9.14 -14.65
CA GLY A 129 -21.16 8.60 -15.97
C GLY A 129 -19.67 8.33 -16.20
N SER A 130 -18.80 8.67 -15.25
CA SER A 130 -17.36 8.35 -15.32
C SER A 130 -17.09 6.87 -15.00
N TYR A 131 -15.85 6.43 -15.29
CA TYR A 131 -15.40 5.06 -15.01
C TYR A 131 -14.16 5.06 -14.13
N LYS A 132 -14.15 4.16 -13.15
CA LYS A 132 -12.95 3.79 -12.38
C LYS A 132 -12.64 2.32 -12.60
N TYR A 133 -11.38 1.94 -12.38
CA TYR A 133 -10.91 0.57 -12.61
C TYR A 133 -9.96 0.11 -11.51
N LEU A 134 -10.04 -1.18 -11.18
CA LEU A 134 -9.04 -1.92 -10.42
C LEU A 134 -8.50 -3.03 -11.32
N PHE A 135 -7.17 -3.13 -11.44
CA PHE A 135 -6.48 -4.10 -12.30
C PHE A 135 -5.58 -5.03 -11.47
N PRO A 136 -6.12 -6.06 -10.82
CA PRO A 136 -5.29 -7.07 -10.18
C PRO A 136 -4.45 -7.81 -11.23
N ASN A 137 -3.21 -8.16 -10.88
CA ASN A 137 -2.31 -8.93 -11.74
C ASN A 137 -1.96 -10.26 -11.09
N GLY A 138 -1.86 -11.30 -11.90
CA GLY A 138 -1.48 -12.65 -11.51
C GLY A 138 -0.03 -12.97 -11.87
N ASP A 139 0.52 -14.00 -11.21
CA ASP A 139 1.81 -14.60 -11.53
C ASP A 139 1.73 -15.35 -12.87
N GLY A 140 2.72 -15.15 -13.75
CA GLY A 140 2.79 -15.76 -15.08
C GLY A 140 3.57 -17.08 -15.14
N THR A 141 4.05 -17.61 -14.01
CA THR A 141 4.97 -18.76 -13.97
C THR A 141 4.29 -20.05 -14.43
N PRO A 142 4.77 -20.73 -15.50
CA PRO A 142 4.19 -22.00 -15.95
C PRO A 142 4.38 -23.16 -14.96
N GLY A 143 3.56 -24.20 -15.10
CA GLY A 143 3.77 -25.48 -14.43
C GLY A 143 3.13 -25.62 -13.04
N GLN A 144 2.46 -24.60 -12.53
CA GLN A 144 1.81 -24.63 -11.22
C GLN A 144 0.44 -23.94 -11.21
N TRP A 145 -0.36 -24.26 -10.19
CA TRP A 145 -1.60 -23.56 -9.88
C TRP A 145 -1.30 -22.27 -9.15
N HIS A 146 -1.98 -21.22 -9.58
CA HIS A 146 -1.93 -19.88 -9.01
C HIS A 146 -3.30 -19.47 -8.50
N GLN A 147 -3.31 -18.42 -7.69
CA GLN A 147 -4.52 -17.71 -7.30
C GLN A 147 -4.31 -16.23 -7.51
N LEU A 148 -5.21 -15.61 -8.28
CA LEU A 148 -5.38 -14.16 -8.24
C LEU A 148 -6.48 -13.89 -7.21
N LYS A 149 -6.18 -13.05 -6.23
CA LYS A 149 -7.11 -12.63 -5.19
C LYS A 149 -6.92 -11.15 -4.91
N VAL A 150 -8.01 -10.39 -4.92
CA VAL A 150 -8.00 -8.97 -4.57
C VAL A 150 -9.22 -8.62 -3.75
N ASP A 151 -8.98 -7.97 -2.62
CA ASP A 151 -10.01 -7.34 -1.80
C ASP A 151 -10.21 -5.89 -2.25
N PHE A 152 -11.45 -5.42 -2.28
CA PHE A 152 -11.74 -4.03 -2.65
C PHE A 152 -13.03 -3.51 -2.02
N TYR A 153 -13.14 -2.19 -1.95
CA TYR A 153 -14.40 -1.49 -1.70
C TYR A 153 -14.77 -0.72 -2.97
N PRO A 154 -16.03 -0.80 -3.43
CA PRO A 154 -16.48 0.01 -4.56
C PRO A 154 -16.31 1.50 -4.25
N PRO A 155 -15.76 2.31 -5.18
CA PRO A 155 -15.63 3.73 -4.95
C PRO A 155 -16.96 4.41 -4.62
N VAL A 156 -16.92 5.46 -3.80
CA VAL A 156 -18.13 6.21 -3.43
C VAL A 156 -18.80 6.75 -4.70
N GLY A 157 -20.09 6.47 -4.87
CA GLY A 157 -20.86 6.84 -6.06
C GLY A 157 -20.87 5.79 -7.17
N THR A 158 -20.38 4.57 -6.93
CA THR A 158 -20.52 3.45 -7.88
C THR A 158 -22.00 3.11 -8.08
N ALA A 159 -22.47 3.21 -9.34
CA ALA A 159 -23.83 2.85 -9.73
C ALA A 159 -23.91 1.41 -10.26
N LYS A 160 -22.88 0.95 -10.99
CA LYS A 160 -22.77 -0.42 -11.50
C LYS A 160 -21.33 -0.89 -11.40
N MET A 161 -21.15 -2.19 -11.25
CA MET A 161 -19.84 -2.82 -11.20
C MET A 161 -19.80 -4.05 -12.10
N SER A 162 -18.64 -4.33 -12.67
CA SER A 162 -18.39 -5.61 -13.31
C SER A 162 -17.01 -6.15 -13.06
N ALA A 163 -16.89 -7.47 -12.96
CA ALA A 163 -15.61 -8.18 -12.96
C ALA A 163 -15.36 -8.79 -14.34
N THR A 164 -14.09 -8.90 -14.71
CA THR A 164 -13.64 -9.55 -15.96
C THR A 164 -12.29 -10.17 -15.71
N LEU A 165 -12.08 -11.39 -16.20
CA LEU A 165 -10.74 -11.98 -16.27
C LEU A 165 -10.11 -11.60 -17.60
N TRP A 166 -8.84 -11.22 -17.56
CA TRP A 166 -8.12 -10.67 -18.69
C TRP A 166 -6.79 -11.42 -18.89
N PHE A 167 -6.69 -12.14 -20.00
CA PHE A 167 -5.48 -12.85 -20.41
C PHE A 167 -4.93 -12.21 -21.69
N THR A 168 -3.69 -11.73 -21.70
CA THR A 168 -3.10 -11.05 -22.87
C THR A 168 -1.82 -11.69 -23.34
N ASP A 169 -1.45 -11.34 -24.57
CA ASP A 169 -0.14 -11.57 -25.16
C ASP A 169 0.22 -13.07 -25.18
N GLY A 170 -0.61 -13.85 -25.88
CA GLY A 170 -0.30 -15.24 -26.20
C GLY A 170 1.03 -15.42 -26.97
N PRO A 171 1.36 -16.67 -27.37
CA PRO A 171 0.57 -17.88 -27.20
C PRO A 171 0.46 -18.31 -25.74
N TYR A 172 -0.65 -18.94 -25.35
CA TYR A 172 -0.80 -19.53 -24.02
C TYR A 172 -1.80 -20.69 -24.01
N LYS A 173 -1.67 -21.57 -23.02
CA LYS A 173 -2.63 -22.61 -22.64
C LYS A 173 -2.83 -22.52 -21.12
N ILE A 174 -3.99 -22.04 -20.70
CA ILE A 174 -4.30 -21.71 -19.30
C ILE A 174 -5.61 -22.40 -18.91
N TYR A 175 -5.60 -23.09 -17.78
CA TYR A 175 -6.79 -23.63 -17.14
C TYR A 175 -7.24 -22.65 -16.06
N VAL A 176 -8.52 -22.32 -15.98
CA VAL A 176 -9.10 -21.36 -15.04
C VAL A 176 -10.21 -22.06 -14.27
N ASP A 177 -10.23 -21.86 -12.96
CA ASP A 177 -11.16 -22.53 -12.05
C ASP A 177 -11.55 -21.60 -10.88
N ASP A 178 -12.62 -21.94 -10.17
CA ASP A 178 -13.06 -21.27 -8.95
C ASP A 178 -13.19 -19.74 -9.09
N ILE A 179 -13.89 -19.26 -10.14
CA ILE A 179 -14.15 -17.83 -10.31
C ILE A 179 -15.18 -17.38 -9.29
N ARG A 180 -14.72 -16.63 -8.30
CA ARG A 180 -15.53 -16.19 -7.16
C ARG A 180 -15.46 -14.69 -7.00
N VAL A 181 -16.62 -14.05 -7.02
CA VAL A 181 -16.80 -12.74 -6.39
C VAL A 181 -17.62 -12.94 -5.15
N THR A 182 -17.07 -12.56 -4.01
CA THR A 182 -17.79 -12.60 -2.74
C THR A 182 -17.96 -11.20 -2.17
N VAL A 183 -19.00 -11.04 -1.35
CA VAL A 183 -19.30 -9.80 -0.65
C VAL A 183 -19.52 -10.09 0.84
N SER A 184 -18.93 -9.24 1.68
CA SER A 184 -19.08 -9.28 3.14
C SER A 184 -19.46 -7.90 3.65
N THR A 185 -20.56 -7.81 4.41
CA THR A 185 -21.00 -6.59 5.08
C THR A 185 -20.43 -6.44 6.49
N GLU A 186 -19.89 -7.53 7.06
CA GLU A 186 -19.25 -7.51 8.35
C GLU A 186 -17.83 -6.95 8.26
N SER A 187 -17.50 -6.05 9.19
CA SER A 187 -16.11 -5.66 9.38
C SER A 187 -15.41 -6.78 10.14
N PRO A 188 -14.18 -7.17 9.75
CA PRO A 188 -13.44 -8.16 10.51
C PRO A 188 -13.27 -7.68 11.95
N GLU A 189 -13.58 -8.54 12.93
CA GLU A 189 -13.30 -8.24 14.33
C GLU A 189 -11.80 -8.06 14.52
N VAL A 190 -11.41 -6.87 14.96
CA VAL A 190 -10.02 -6.58 15.32
C VAL A 190 -9.97 -6.46 16.82
N ASN A 191 -9.26 -7.37 17.48
CA ASN A 191 -8.96 -7.25 18.91
C ASN A 191 -7.97 -6.09 19.13
N LEU A 192 -8.50 -4.88 19.26
CA LEU A 192 -7.73 -3.66 19.52
C LEU A 192 -7.11 -3.65 20.93
N ALA A 193 -7.66 -4.42 21.86
CA ALA A 193 -7.18 -4.51 23.24
C ALA A 193 -5.88 -5.31 23.35
N ALA A 194 -5.66 -6.29 22.46
CA ALA A 194 -4.47 -7.15 22.48
C ALA A 194 -3.13 -6.40 22.40
N ALA A 195 -3.14 -5.16 21.88
CA ALA A 195 -1.94 -4.32 21.75
C ALA A 195 -2.00 -3.05 22.62
N ALA A 196 -3.10 -2.85 23.35
CA ALA A 196 -3.34 -1.69 24.19
C ALA A 196 -3.10 -2.00 25.67
N GLY A 197 -2.98 -0.96 26.49
CA GLY A 197 -2.98 -1.10 27.94
C GLY A 197 -3.18 0.21 28.68
N ILE A 198 -4.02 0.20 29.72
CA ILE A 198 -4.24 1.34 30.62
C ILE A 198 -3.02 1.47 31.53
N LEU A 199 -2.42 2.66 31.56
CA LEU A 199 -1.23 2.95 32.36
C LEU A 199 -1.57 3.69 33.65
N ALA A 200 -2.57 4.57 33.60
CA ALA A 200 -3.07 5.29 34.76
C ALA A 200 -4.50 5.78 34.57
N GLU A 201 -5.27 5.77 35.67
CA GLU A 201 -6.52 6.50 35.78
C GLU A 201 -6.25 7.80 36.53
N LEU A 202 -6.45 8.94 35.87
CA LEU A 202 -6.20 10.27 36.40
C LEU A 202 -7.53 11.00 36.63
N PRO A 203 -7.58 12.01 37.52
CA PRO A 203 -8.75 12.88 37.65
C PRO A 203 -9.16 13.51 36.30
N ILE A 204 -8.16 13.86 35.49
CA ILE A 204 -8.33 14.49 34.17
C ILE A 204 -8.78 13.53 33.06
N GLY A 205 -8.69 12.21 33.26
CA GLY A 205 -8.94 11.23 32.20
C GLY A 205 -8.10 9.96 32.33
N THR A 206 -8.17 9.09 31.33
CA THR A 206 -7.44 7.82 31.31
C THR A 206 -6.22 7.93 30.41
N LEU A 207 -5.06 7.54 30.94
CA LEU A 207 -3.80 7.45 30.20
C LEU A 207 -3.54 5.99 29.82
N TRP A 208 -3.36 5.72 28.54
CA TRP A 208 -3.19 4.37 28.02
C TRP A 208 -2.21 4.36 26.85
N LYS A 209 -1.72 3.18 26.49
CA LYS A 209 -0.85 2.99 25.32
C LYS A 209 -1.52 2.13 24.26
N GLN A 210 -1.08 2.31 23.01
CA GLN A 210 -1.43 1.49 21.86
C GLN A 210 -0.16 1.20 21.03
N ALA A 211 -0.11 0.06 20.36
CA ALA A 211 0.97 -0.23 19.42
C ALA A 211 0.97 0.75 18.24
N ASN A 212 2.14 1.03 17.69
CA ASN A 212 2.32 1.92 16.53
C ASN A 212 1.58 1.47 15.26
N PHE A 213 1.39 0.16 15.06
CA PHE A 213 0.70 -0.40 13.90
C PHE A 213 -0.83 -0.47 14.05
N ARG A 214 -1.37 0.00 15.17
CA ARG A 214 -2.82 0.07 15.41
C ARG A 214 -3.29 1.51 15.38
N ARG A 215 -4.39 1.76 14.69
CA ARG A 215 -5.01 3.08 14.66
C ARG A 215 -5.69 3.37 16.01
N VAL A 216 -5.47 4.58 16.52
CA VAL A 216 -6.23 5.13 17.64
C VAL A 216 -7.44 5.89 17.09
N ASN A 217 -8.64 5.57 17.59
CA ASN A 217 -9.85 6.31 17.25
C ASN A 217 -9.80 7.71 17.88
N ALA A 218 -10.48 8.69 17.29
CA ALA A 218 -10.52 10.04 17.84
C ALA A 218 -11.21 10.15 19.20
N VAL A 219 -12.03 9.16 19.56
CA VAL A 219 -12.79 9.13 20.82
C VAL A 219 -12.74 7.75 21.45
N GLY A 220 -12.84 7.72 22.77
CA GLY A 220 -12.98 6.49 23.55
C GLY A 220 -11.70 5.65 23.64
N ILE A 221 -11.84 4.52 24.32
CA ILE A 221 -10.79 3.53 24.58
C ILE A 221 -11.32 2.20 24.07
N PRO A 222 -10.49 1.32 23.47
CA PRO A 222 -10.94 -0.02 23.14
C PRO A 222 -11.56 -0.72 24.36
N ALA A 223 -12.57 -1.57 24.13
CA ALA A 223 -13.16 -2.36 25.21
C ALA A 223 -12.16 -3.39 25.74
N ALA A 224 -12.27 -3.76 27.02
CA ALA A 224 -11.46 -4.81 27.66
C ALA A 224 -9.93 -4.59 27.58
N VAL A 225 -9.48 -3.33 27.58
CA VAL A 225 -8.06 -3.01 27.66
C VAL A 225 -7.54 -3.36 29.06
N PRO A 226 -6.47 -4.17 29.18
CA PRO A 226 -5.90 -4.52 30.48
C PRO A 226 -5.10 -3.35 31.08
N THR A 227 -4.92 -3.35 32.40
CA THR A 227 -3.98 -2.46 33.07
C THR A 227 -2.55 -2.95 32.88
N LEU A 228 -1.60 -2.03 32.73
CA LEU A 228 -0.17 -2.28 32.65
C LEU A 228 0.56 -1.47 33.72
N GLU A 229 1.60 -2.06 34.31
CA GLU A 229 2.49 -1.37 35.25
C GLU A 229 3.55 -0.51 34.56
N ALA A 230 3.89 -0.84 33.31
CA ALA A 230 4.90 -0.16 32.52
C ALA A 230 4.64 -0.27 31.02
N VAL A 231 5.23 0.64 30.25
CA VAL A 231 5.41 0.44 28.81
C VAL A 231 6.66 -0.40 28.60
N GLU A 232 6.48 -1.61 28.09
CA GLU A 232 7.56 -2.52 27.75
C GLU A 232 7.79 -2.57 26.23
N LEU A 233 9.03 -2.35 25.80
CA LEU A 233 9.45 -2.48 24.41
C LEU A 233 10.73 -3.30 24.31
N SER A 234 10.95 -3.92 23.15
CA SER A 234 12.19 -4.64 22.85
C SER A 234 12.70 -4.22 21.48
N LEU A 235 13.97 -3.85 21.43
CA LEU A 235 14.65 -3.37 20.23
C LEU A 235 16.12 -3.79 20.21
N ALA A 236 16.76 -3.70 19.07
CA ALA A 236 18.19 -3.85 18.87
C ALA A 236 18.96 -2.57 19.24
N ALA A 237 20.26 -2.67 19.49
CA ALA A 237 21.08 -1.45 19.52
C ALA A 237 21.03 -0.78 18.13
N ASN A 238 21.09 0.55 18.10
CA ASN A 238 20.85 1.34 16.89
C ASN A 238 19.44 1.10 16.29
N GLU A 239 18.39 1.01 17.12
CA GLU A 239 16.99 0.88 16.66
C GLU A 239 16.10 1.90 17.38
N ARG A 240 15.07 2.37 16.67
CA ARG A 240 14.00 3.21 17.22
C ARG A 240 12.72 2.39 17.24
N GLU A 241 12.15 2.17 18.41
CA GLU A 241 10.87 1.46 18.56
C GLU A 241 9.78 2.43 19.03
N PRO A 242 8.73 2.64 18.22
CA PRO A 242 7.65 3.54 18.58
C PRO A 242 6.46 2.87 19.26
N PHE A 243 5.74 3.67 20.05
CA PHE A 243 4.39 3.35 20.53
C PHE A 243 3.55 4.62 20.58
N GLN A 244 2.24 4.48 20.75
CA GLN A 244 1.34 5.61 20.94
C GLN A 244 0.96 5.70 22.42
N LEU A 245 1.28 6.82 23.06
CA LEU A 245 0.72 7.19 24.37
C LEU A 245 -0.52 8.05 24.13
N VAL A 246 -1.64 7.70 24.76
CA VAL A 246 -2.93 8.32 24.51
C VAL A 246 -3.54 8.79 25.82
N LEU A 247 -3.90 10.07 25.87
CA LEU A 247 -4.79 10.60 26.90
C LEU A 247 -6.21 10.61 26.33
N THR A 248 -7.14 9.95 27.01
CA THR A 248 -8.59 10.12 26.81
C THR A 248 -9.12 11.04 27.92
N PRO A 249 -9.16 12.36 27.67
CA PRO A 249 -9.47 13.35 28.69
C PRO A 249 -10.97 13.42 29.00
N LYS A 250 -11.33 13.64 30.27
CA LYS A 250 -12.69 13.94 30.74
C LYS A 250 -13.00 15.44 30.74
N GLN A 251 -11.96 16.27 30.72
CA GLN A 251 -12.04 17.73 30.72
C GLN A 251 -10.95 18.32 29.82
N GLU A 252 -11.02 19.62 29.53
CA GLU A 252 -9.93 20.28 28.81
C GLU A 252 -8.65 20.32 29.65
N VAL A 253 -7.50 20.02 29.04
CA VAL A 253 -6.19 20.06 29.69
C VAL A 253 -5.21 20.81 28.77
N PRO A 254 -4.82 22.05 29.11
CA PRO A 254 -3.94 22.85 28.26
C PRO A 254 -2.46 22.45 28.39
N GLN A 255 -1.63 22.89 27.44
CA GLN A 255 -0.16 22.87 27.55
C GLN A 255 0.44 21.49 27.90
N LEU A 256 -0.11 20.40 27.34
CA LEU A 256 0.41 19.07 27.57
C LEU A 256 1.76 18.86 26.87
N THR A 257 2.73 18.35 27.62
CA THR A 257 4.06 17.97 27.12
C THR A 257 4.52 16.64 27.73
N LEU A 258 5.48 15.99 27.07
CA LEU A 258 6.11 14.76 27.56
C LEU A 258 7.59 15.01 27.87
N HIS A 259 8.05 14.44 28.98
CA HIS A 259 9.44 14.53 29.42
C HIS A 259 9.95 13.12 29.74
N PHE A 260 11.19 12.83 29.35
CA PHE A 260 11.82 11.52 29.58
C PHE A 260 12.83 11.61 30.71
N SER A 261 12.95 10.56 31.51
CA SER A 261 14.13 10.33 32.32
C SER A 261 15.23 9.63 31.50
N ASP A 262 16.46 9.66 32.00
CA ASP A 262 17.46 8.70 31.55
C ASP A 262 16.95 7.27 31.77
N LEU A 263 17.22 6.38 30.81
CA LEU A 263 16.94 4.96 30.98
C LEU A 263 18.19 4.31 31.58
N LYS A 264 18.11 3.76 32.78
CA LYS A 264 19.23 3.13 33.51
C LYS A 264 19.24 1.63 33.33
N GLY A 265 20.38 1.05 32.96
CA GLY A 265 20.53 -0.38 32.72
C GLY A 265 21.86 -0.93 33.22
N PRO A 266 22.17 -2.22 32.93
CA PRO A 266 23.27 -2.96 33.55
C PRO A 266 24.67 -2.39 33.28
N ALA A 267 24.85 -1.69 32.16
CA ALA A 267 26.15 -1.18 31.72
C ALA A 267 26.19 0.35 31.58
N GLY A 268 25.22 1.07 32.16
CA GLY A 268 25.15 2.54 32.11
C GLY A 268 23.74 3.06 31.87
N SER A 269 23.64 4.31 31.41
CA SER A 269 22.38 4.95 31.06
C SER A 269 22.28 5.26 29.55
N ILE A 270 21.07 5.24 29.04
CA ILE A 270 20.71 5.85 27.76
C ILE A 270 20.13 7.23 28.11
N PRO A 271 20.75 8.33 27.66
CA PRO A 271 20.28 9.68 27.94
C PRO A 271 18.83 9.94 27.50
N ALA A 272 18.13 10.78 28.26
CA ALA A 272 16.75 11.20 27.98
C ALA A 272 16.59 11.94 26.64
N ASP A 273 17.59 12.73 26.25
CA ASP A 273 17.59 13.57 25.04
C ASP A 273 17.63 12.75 23.72
N LEU A 274 17.99 11.48 23.80
CA LEU A 274 17.91 10.53 22.69
C LEU A 274 16.48 10.07 22.40
N GLN A 275 15.56 10.26 23.35
CA GLN A 275 14.17 9.87 23.23
C GLN A 275 13.38 11.02 22.59
N SER A 276 12.34 10.69 21.82
CA SER A 276 11.56 11.72 21.14
C SER A 276 10.09 11.35 21.06
N TYR A 277 9.26 12.36 20.81
CA TYR A 277 7.86 12.15 20.48
C TYR A 277 7.41 13.15 19.41
N GLY A 278 6.27 12.87 18.79
CA GLY A 278 5.50 13.83 18.02
C GLY A 278 4.04 13.81 18.45
N ILE A 279 3.25 14.76 17.96
CA ILE A 279 1.79 14.77 18.20
C ILE A 279 1.11 14.20 16.97
N LEU A 280 0.33 13.14 17.15
CA LEU A 280 -0.45 12.56 16.08
C LEU A 280 -1.79 13.30 15.99
N GLN A 281 -2.05 13.87 14.81
CA GLN A 281 -3.22 14.70 14.54
C GLN A 281 -4.30 13.91 13.78
N PHE A 282 -5.55 14.35 13.95
CA PHE A 282 -6.70 13.77 13.26
C PHE A 282 -7.05 14.57 12.03
N VAL A 283 -7.26 13.87 10.91
CA VAL A 283 -7.70 14.45 9.64
C VAL A 283 -9.09 13.93 9.30
N PRO A 284 -10.05 14.80 8.95
CA PRO A 284 -11.41 14.37 8.63
C PRO A 284 -11.44 13.65 7.28
N MET A 285 -11.73 12.36 7.30
CA MET A 285 -11.90 11.55 6.10
C MET A 285 -13.37 11.32 5.79
N ARG A 286 -13.88 12.15 4.87
CA ARG A 286 -15.32 12.30 4.62
C ARG A 286 -15.90 11.20 3.73
N ASN A 287 -15.25 10.95 2.59
CA ASN A 287 -15.74 10.06 1.54
C ASN A 287 -14.67 9.06 1.07
N PRO A 288 -14.07 8.25 1.97
CA PRO A 288 -13.12 7.23 1.55
C PRO A 288 -13.85 6.09 0.82
N ASP A 289 -13.19 5.51 -0.18
CA ASP A 289 -13.69 4.30 -0.84
C ASP A 289 -13.82 3.14 0.17
N ASN A 290 -12.84 2.99 1.06
CA ASN A 290 -12.95 2.10 2.22
C ASN A 290 -13.73 2.80 3.36
N PRO A 291 -14.97 2.37 3.68
CA PRO A 291 -15.79 2.98 4.72
C PRO A 291 -15.19 2.86 6.12
N THR A 292 -14.29 1.90 6.38
CA THR A 292 -13.60 1.77 7.69
C THR A 292 -12.60 2.90 7.92
N LEU A 293 -12.33 3.73 6.91
CA LEU A 293 -11.50 4.93 7.03
C LEU A 293 -12.33 6.19 7.28
N LYS A 294 -13.67 6.10 7.27
CA LYS A 294 -14.55 7.27 7.41
C LYS A 294 -14.49 7.82 8.83
N GLY A 295 -14.46 9.15 8.94
CA GLY A 295 -14.38 9.86 10.21
C GLY A 295 -13.01 10.50 10.45
N GLU A 296 -12.69 10.74 11.71
CA GLU A 296 -11.42 11.36 12.11
C GLU A 296 -10.28 10.32 12.04
N LEU A 297 -9.36 10.52 11.10
CA LEU A 297 -8.24 9.63 10.86
C LEU A 297 -6.97 10.15 11.56
N ALA A 298 -6.47 9.36 12.50
CA ALA A 298 -5.13 9.51 13.06
C ALA A 298 -4.07 9.24 11.98
N ASP A 299 -3.41 10.29 11.46
CA ASP A 299 -2.46 10.15 10.34
C ASP A 299 -1.20 11.04 10.47
N PRO A 300 -1.24 12.38 10.33
CA PRO A 300 -0.03 13.18 10.39
C PRO A 300 0.57 13.24 11.80
N ILE A 301 1.86 12.94 11.89
CA ILE A 301 2.66 13.17 13.10
C ILE A 301 3.37 14.50 12.92
N VAL A 302 3.02 15.48 13.76
CA VAL A 302 3.69 16.79 13.80
C VAL A 302 4.77 16.81 14.88
N PRO A 303 5.76 17.71 14.81
CA PRO A 303 6.81 17.84 15.83
C PRO A 303 6.27 18.01 17.25
N ALA A 304 7.08 17.63 18.24
CA ALA A 304 6.77 17.86 19.65
C ALA A 304 6.54 19.35 19.93
N GLN A 305 5.39 19.66 20.52
CA GLN A 305 4.99 20.99 20.94
C GLN A 305 3.90 20.86 22.01
N PRO A 306 3.69 21.88 22.87
CA PRO A 306 2.57 21.88 23.80
C PRO A 306 1.23 21.72 23.06
N VAL A 307 0.35 20.86 23.56
CA VAL A 307 -0.97 20.61 22.98
C VAL A 307 -2.07 20.72 24.03
N THR A 308 -3.22 21.26 23.65
CA THR A 308 -4.42 21.23 24.50
C THR A 308 -5.22 19.97 24.19
N ALA A 309 -5.45 19.13 25.21
CA ALA A 309 -6.36 18.01 25.11
C ALA A 309 -7.81 18.49 25.30
N THR A 310 -8.67 18.20 24.32
CA THR A 310 -10.09 18.54 24.38
C THR A 310 -10.88 17.41 25.02
N ALA A 311 -11.78 17.72 25.96
CA ALA A 311 -12.64 16.75 26.63
C ALA A 311 -13.31 15.78 25.64
N GLY A 312 -13.22 14.47 25.91
CA GLY A 312 -13.78 13.40 25.09
C GLY A 312 -13.02 13.07 23.80
N LYS A 313 -12.03 13.87 23.38
CA LYS A 313 -11.19 13.61 22.20
C LYS A 313 -9.81 13.11 22.62
N ASN A 314 -9.41 11.96 22.09
CA ASN A 314 -8.10 11.39 22.35
C ASN A 314 -7.00 12.35 21.89
N THR A 315 -6.01 12.56 22.76
CA THR A 315 -4.76 13.26 22.43
C THR A 315 -3.65 12.21 22.36
N VAL A 316 -3.01 12.11 21.20
CA VAL A 316 -2.10 11.00 20.89
C VAL A 316 -0.67 11.53 20.72
N PHE A 317 0.23 11.00 21.54
CA PHE A 317 1.66 11.23 21.43
C PHE A 317 2.30 10.00 20.77
N PHE A 318 2.95 10.20 19.62
CA PHE A 318 3.72 9.15 18.96
C PHE A 318 5.14 9.15 19.52
N VAL A 319 5.38 8.30 20.51
CA VAL A 319 6.63 8.22 21.26
C VAL A 319 7.59 7.27 20.55
N LYS A 320 8.86 7.64 20.44
CA LYS A 320 9.94 6.84 19.86
C LYS A 320 11.03 6.65 20.91
N LEU A 321 11.24 5.41 21.36
CA LEU A 321 12.39 5.07 22.18
C LEU A 321 13.56 4.63 21.30
N TYR A 322 14.75 5.15 21.57
CA TYR A 322 15.98 4.88 20.81
C TYR A 322 17.05 4.30 21.73
N ALA A 323 17.68 3.20 21.29
CA ALA A 323 18.95 2.76 21.87
C ALA A 323 20.11 3.08 20.91
N PRO A 324 21.16 3.79 21.37
CA PRO A 324 22.32 4.07 20.54
C PRO A 324 23.03 2.77 20.11
N ALA A 325 23.83 2.85 19.05
CA ALA A 325 24.59 1.70 18.53
C ALA A 325 25.55 1.07 19.56
N THR A 326 25.97 1.85 20.55
CA THR A 326 26.86 1.47 21.65
C THR A 326 26.12 0.95 22.88
N ALA A 327 24.78 0.94 22.89
CA ALA A 327 24.01 0.44 24.02
C ALA A 327 24.31 -1.04 24.25
N ALA A 328 24.67 -1.40 25.48
CA ALA A 328 24.87 -2.78 25.86
C ALA A 328 23.53 -3.54 25.87
N PRO A 329 23.53 -4.85 25.59
CA PRO A 329 22.33 -5.65 25.76
C PRO A 329 21.88 -5.69 27.21
N GLY A 330 20.57 -5.64 27.44
CA GLY A 330 20.00 -5.65 28.79
C GLY A 330 18.66 -4.92 28.89
N VAL A 331 18.13 -4.86 30.11
CA VAL A 331 16.90 -4.12 30.41
C VAL A 331 17.26 -2.76 31.01
N TYR A 332 16.83 -1.70 30.35
CA TYR A 332 16.94 -0.32 30.80
C TYR A 332 15.60 0.14 31.36
N ARG A 333 15.61 0.88 32.47
CA ARG A 333 14.42 1.38 33.17
C ARG A 333 14.48 2.87 33.35
N GLY A 334 13.36 3.53 33.14
CA GLY A 334 13.19 4.96 33.37
C GLY A 334 11.71 5.31 33.41
N SER A 335 11.37 6.56 33.18
CA SER A 335 9.99 7.03 33.13
C SER A 335 9.74 8.09 32.06
N LEU A 336 8.46 8.19 31.70
CA LEU A 336 7.89 9.21 30.84
C LEU A 336 6.86 9.99 31.63
N THR A 337 7.09 11.28 31.81
CA THR A 337 6.21 12.16 32.58
C THR A 337 5.28 12.93 31.65
N LEU A 338 3.97 12.84 31.89
CA LEU A 338 2.97 13.71 31.27
C LEU A 338 2.79 14.96 32.14
N ARG A 339 2.99 16.13 31.55
CA ARG A 339 2.88 17.42 32.25
C ARG A 339 1.85 18.33 31.60
N SER A 340 1.17 19.14 32.41
CA SER A 340 0.40 20.31 31.97
C SER A 340 1.16 21.55 32.43
N ALA A 341 1.82 22.23 31.49
CA ALA A 341 2.85 23.21 31.82
C ALA A 341 3.89 22.61 32.79
N GLU A 342 4.03 23.16 34.01
CA GLU A 342 4.97 22.66 35.00
C GLU A 342 4.40 21.54 35.91
N GLU A 343 3.08 21.34 35.92
CA GLU A 343 2.45 20.34 36.77
C GLU A 343 2.64 18.93 36.20
N VAL A 344 3.12 18.01 37.04
CA VAL A 344 3.20 16.58 36.70
C VAL A 344 1.83 15.93 36.91
N LEU A 345 1.22 15.46 35.83
CA LEU A 345 -0.09 14.81 35.86
C LEU A 345 0.04 13.30 36.05
N ALA A 346 1.07 12.69 35.45
CA ALA A 346 1.35 11.26 35.56
C ALA A 346 2.82 10.96 35.28
N GLU A 347 3.32 9.90 35.91
CA GLU A 347 4.61 9.29 35.58
C GLU A 347 4.37 7.86 35.10
N VAL A 348 4.80 7.55 33.88
CA VAL A 348 4.65 6.24 33.24
C VAL A 348 5.98 5.51 33.28
N PRO A 349 6.09 4.36 33.97
CA PRO A 349 7.31 3.56 33.95
C PRO A 349 7.61 3.02 32.54
N LEU A 350 8.88 3.09 32.13
CA LEU A 350 9.41 2.55 30.88
C LEU A 350 10.36 1.39 31.17
N GLN A 351 10.20 0.30 30.41
CA GLN A 351 11.12 -0.84 30.41
C GLN A 351 11.56 -1.16 28.98
N LEU A 352 12.82 -0.88 28.66
CA LEU A 352 13.39 -1.07 27.33
C LEU A 352 14.37 -2.24 27.33
N ARG A 353 14.06 -3.31 26.62
CA ARG A 353 15.00 -4.42 26.40
C ARG A 353 15.83 -4.19 25.14
N VAL A 354 17.12 -3.90 25.32
CA VAL A 354 18.12 -3.88 24.24
C VAL A 354 18.60 -5.30 23.98
N ARG A 355 18.39 -5.79 22.75
CA ARG A 355 18.78 -7.14 22.31
C ARG A 355 20.28 -7.21 22.02
N ALA A 356 20.84 -8.42 22.04
CA ALA A 356 22.27 -8.68 21.83
C ALA A 356 22.69 -8.65 20.35
N PHE A 357 22.21 -7.66 19.60
CA PHE A 357 22.67 -7.34 18.25
C PHE A 357 22.40 -5.86 17.93
N THR A 358 23.14 -5.34 16.95
CA THR A 358 23.09 -3.94 16.53
C THR A 358 22.62 -3.86 15.08
N LEU A 359 21.67 -2.98 14.76
CA LEU A 359 21.32 -2.71 13.38
C LEU A 359 22.43 -1.90 12.68
N PRO A 360 22.74 -2.19 11.41
CA PRO A 360 23.74 -1.44 10.67
C PRO A 360 23.30 0.02 10.51
N GLU A 361 24.29 0.92 10.50
CA GLU A 361 24.08 2.34 10.20
C GLU A 361 23.60 2.52 8.75
N THR A 362 24.23 1.81 7.81
CA THR A 362 23.87 1.85 6.40
C THR A 362 22.71 0.90 6.07
N THR A 363 21.80 1.40 5.23
CA THR A 363 20.55 0.74 4.88
C THR A 363 20.74 -0.08 3.60
N TRP A 364 20.58 -1.39 3.69
CA TRP A 364 20.80 -2.30 2.55
C TRP A 364 19.50 -2.76 1.88
N LEU A 365 18.36 -2.20 2.30
CA LEU A 365 17.07 -2.53 1.72
C LEU A 365 17.01 -2.09 0.25
N ARG A 366 16.93 -3.07 -0.66
CA ARG A 366 16.85 -2.85 -2.11
C ARG A 366 15.41 -2.61 -2.55
N THR A 367 14.79 -1.56 -2.02
CA THR A 367 13.42 -1.15 -2.33
C THR A 367 13.41 0.32 -2.74
N PHE A 368 12.53 0.68 -3.68
CA PHE A 368 12.38 2.06 -4.12
C PHE A 368 11.34 2.80 -3.27
N PHE A 369 11.78 3.80 -2.52
CA PHE A 369 10.93 4.77 -1.84
C PHE A 369 11.00 6.14 -2.53
N TYR A 370 9.85 6.74 -2.81
CA TYR A 370 9.75 7.95 -3.62
C TYR A 370 9.30 9.16 -2.79
N GLY A 371 10.21 10.10 -2.53
CA GLY A 371 9.85 11.46 -2.18
C GLY A 371 9.73 12.31 -3.46
N ASN A 372 8.57 12.86 -3.77
CA ASN A 372 8.40 13.69 -4.98
C ASN A 372 8.28 15.16 -4.60
N VAL A 373 9.40 15.89 -4.61
CA VAL A 373 9.46 17.31 -4.25
C VAL A 373 8.50 18.16 -5.10
N GLY A 374 8.36 17.85 -6.40
CA GLY A 374 7.43 18.55 -7.27
C GLY A 374 5.96 18.35 -6.90
N HIS A 375 5.60 17.17 -6.38
CA HIS A 375 4.28 16.91 -5.83
C HIS A 375 4.08 17.66 -4.51
N ILE A 376 5.06 17.59 -3.59
CA ILE A 376 5.00 18.29 -2.30
C ILE A 376 4.78 19.79 -2.50
N LYS A 377 5.61 20.45 -3.33
CA LYS A 377 5.46 21.88 -3.63
C LYS A 377 4.08 22.24 -4.18
N ARG A 378 3.53 21.40 -5.07
CA ARG A 378 2.22 21.66 -5.68
C ARG A 378 1.07 21.43 -4.71
N ALA A 379 1.09 20.31 -3.99
CA ALA A 379 0.01 19.90 -3.09
C ALA A 379 -0.08 20.79 -1.85
N TYR A 380 1.08 21.16 -1.29
CA TYR A 380 1.17 21.98 -0.08
C TYR A 380 1.46 23.47 -0.36
N GLN A 381 1.56 23.86 -1.64
CA GLN A 381 1.91 25.23 -2.06
C GLN A 381 3.20 25.74 -1.38
N ASP A 382 4.15 24.83 -1.16
CA ASP A 382 5.40 25.13 -0.46
C ASP A 382 6.34 25.98 -1.35
N SER A 383 6.66 27.18 -0.86
CA SER A 383 7.46 28.18 -1.57
C SER A 383 8.97 27.99 -1.38
N ARG A 384 9.42 27.12 -0.46
CA ARG A 384 10.84 26.85 -0.21
C ARG A 384 11.53 26.29 -1.45
N SER A 385 12.86 26.36 -1.47
CA SER A 385 13.63 25.81 -2.58
C SER A 385 13.46 24.29 -2.65
N SER A 386 13.55 23.72 -3.86
CA SER A 386 13.48 22.27 -4.03
C SER A 386 14.60 21.54 -3.27
N ARG A 387 15.75 22.21 -3.06
CA ARG A 387 16.88 21.66 -2.31
C ARG A 387 16.57 21.54 -0.82
N GLU A 388 15.97 22.56 -0.22
CA GLU A 388 15.57 22.52 1.19
C GLU A 388 14.53 21.42 1.44
N ILE A 389 13.48 21.37 0.63
CA ILE A 389 12.44 20.34 0.75
C ILE A 389 13.04 18.93 0.55
N ALA A 390 13.96 18.76 -0.40
CA ALA A 390 14.61 17.48 -0.63
C ALA A 390 15.52 17.07 0.53
N ASP A 391 16.23 18.01 1.15
CA ASP A 391 17.04 17.76 2.33
C ASP A 391 16.18 17.33 3.52
N ASP A 392 15.02 17.97 3.73
CA ASP A 392 14.07 17.57 4.79
C ASP A 392 13.56 16.14 4.56
N VAL A 393 13.11 15.83 3.33
CA VAL A 393 12.65 14.49 3.00
C VAL A 393 13.77 13.46 3.13
N SER A 394 14.99 13.79 2.71
CA SER A 394 16.14 12.89 2.82
C SER A 394 16.56 12.67 4.28
N THR A 395 16.41 13.68 5.13
CA THR A 395 16.61 13.56 6.59
C THR A 395 15.59 12.59 7.19
N ILE A 396 14.30 12.73 6.84
CA ILE A 396 13.25 11.81 7.30
C ILE A 396 13.58 10.37 6.86
N LEU A 397 13.94 10.16 5.59
CA LEU A 397 14.29 8.82 5.09
C LEU A 397 15.51 8.25 5.82
N HIS A 398 16.56 9.06 6.01
CA HIS A 398 17.76 8.69 6.76
C HIS A 398 17.43 8.27 8.20
N ASP A 399 16.67 9.10 8.93
CA ASP A 399 16.27 8.85 10.32
C ASP A 399 15.46 7.55 10.50
N HIS A 400 14.80 7.12 9.42
CA HIS A 400 14.00 5.90 9.36
C HIS A 400 14.72 4.73 8.66
N ARG A 401 16.01 4.86 8.37
CA ARG A 401 16.82 3.83 7.70
C ARG A 401 16.25 3.40 6.34
N ILE A 402 15.74 4.37 5.60
CA ILE A 402 15.19 4.19 4.26
C ILE A 402 16.11 4.85 3.23
N ASN A 403 16.41 4.12 2.16
CA ASN A 403 17.13 4.64 1.01
C ASN A 403 16.12 5.04 -0.08
N GLY A 404 15.79 6.34 -0.18
CA GLY A 404 14.88 6.85 -1.21
C GLY A 404 15.64 7.40 -2.41
N ASN A 405 15.12 7.20 -3.62
CA ASN A 405 15.89 7.47 -4.86
C ASN A 405 15.30 8.58 -5.76
N LYS A 406 14.25 9.29 -5.32
CA LYS A 406 13.56 10.30 -6.17
C LYS A 406 13.36 11.69 -5.55
N CYS A 407 13.89 11.98 -4.36
CA CYS A 407 13.76 13.32 -3.76
C CYS A 407 14.33 14.40 -4.68
N ILE A 408 15.59 14.24 -5.11
CA ILE A 408 16.22 15.00 -6.18
C ILE A 408 16.95 14.02 -7.10
N LYS A 409 16.84 14.25 -8.41
CA LYS A 409 17.62 13.51 -9.41
C LYS A 409 19.08 14.01 -9.36
N PRO A 410 20.08 13.11 -9.40
CA PRO A 410 21.46 13.53 -9.60
C PRO A 410 21.58 14.38 -10.87
N PRO A 411 22.42 15.44 -10.86
CA PRO A 411 22.72 16.18 -12.07
C PRO A 411 23.38 15.26 -13.09
N ALA A 412 23.14 15.49 -14.37
CA ALA A 412 23.89 14.79 -15.40
C ALA A 412 25.35 15.26 -15.38
N PRO A 413 26.35 14.37 -15.52
CA PRO A 413 27.70 14.78 -15.84
C PRO A 413 27.72 15.53 -17.19
N LYS A 414 28.75 16.33 -17.43
CA LYS A 414 28.93 16.93 -18.77
C LYS A 414 29.39 15.86 -19.74
N TYR A 415 28.91 15.92 -20.97
CA TYR A 415 29.24 14.98 -22.02
C TYR A 415 29.29 15.67 -23.38
N VAL A 416 29.93 15.02 -24.34
CA VAL A 416 29.90 15.37 -25.76
C VAL A 416 29.40 14.19 -26.58
N ILE A 417 28.75 14.48 -27.70
CA ILE A 417 28.32 13.48 -28.68
C ILE A 417 29.13 13.71 -29.96
N GLU A 418 29.84 12.67 -30.39
CA GLU A 418 30.68 12.66 -31.58
C GLU A 418 30.18 11.51 -32.49
N GLY A 419 29.36 11.84 -33.49
CA GLY A 419 28.67 10.85 -34.31
C GLY A 419 27.71 9.98 -33.48
N GLU A 420 27.94 8.66 -33.48
CA GLU A 420 27.16 7.69 -32.70
C GLU A 420 27.74 7.44 -31.28
N SER A 421 28.81 8.14 -30.91
CA SER A 421 29.49 7.95 -29.61
C SER A 421 29.17 9.08 -28.65
N LEU A 422 28.78 8.72 -27.42
CA LEU A 422 28.72 9.66 -26.29
C LEU A 422 29.95 9.46 -25.41
N ARG A 423 30.64 10.56 -25.11
CA ARG A 423 31.76 10.58 -24.18
C ARG A 423 31.48 11.54 -23.04
N VAL A 424 31.42 11.01 -21.82
CA VAL A 424 31.32 11.83 -20.61
C VAL A 424 32.65 12.55 -20.40
N THR A 425 32.61 13.86 -20.23
CA THR A 425 33.79 14.73 -20.14
C THR A 425 34.06 15.22 -18.74
N ASP A 426 33.03 15.30 -17.88
CA ASP A 426 33.17 15.84 -16.52
C ASP A 426 32.11 15.24 -15.59
N TRP A 427 32.57 14.46 -14.60
CA TRP A 427 31.72 13.87 -13.55
C TRP A 427 31.58 14.76 -12.31
N SER A 428 32.27 15.91 -12.24
CA SER A 428 32.45 16.65 -10.97
C SER A 428 31.14 17.02 -10.27
N GLU A 429 30.14 17.51 -11.00
CA GLU A 429 28.85 17.88 -10.41
C GLU A 429 28.04 16.65 -9.94
N PHE A 430 28.11 15.55 -10.69
CA PHE A 430 27.47 14.28 -10.33
C PHE A 430 28.12 13.70 -9.07
N ASP A 431 29.45 13.62 -9.06
CA ASP A 431 30.22 13.09 -7.93
C ASP A 431 29.98 13.94 -6.68
N ALA A 432 30.06 15.27 -6.79
CA ALA A 432 29.78 16.16 -5.66
C ALA A 432 28.36 15.98 -5.11
N PHE A 433 27.37 15.77 -5.99
CA PHE A 433 26.01 15.45 -5.56
C PHE A 433 25.94 14.13 -4.82
N VAL A 434 26.44 13.04 -5.41
CA VAL A 434 26.40 11.68 -4.84
C VAL A 434 27.13 11.63 -3.50
N PHE A 435 28.35 12.17 -3.43
CA PHE A 435 29.12 12.22 -2.19
C PHE A 435 28.41 13.00 -1.10
N ARG A 436 27.79 14.15 -1.43
CA ARG A 436 26.98 14.88 -0.46
C ARG A 436 25.83 14.05 0.08
N GLN A 437 25.05 13.40 -0.80
CA GLN A 437 23.90 12.61 -0.33
C GLN A 437 24.34 11.40 0.51
N TRP A 438 25.44 10.75 0.12
CA TRP A 438 26.01 9.64 0.88
C TRP A 438 26.53 10.10 2.24
N GLN A 439 27.34 11.16 2.30
CA GLN A 439 27.92 11.66 3.54
C GLN A 439 26.87 12.26 4.48
N LYS A 440 25.90 13.02 3.95
CA LYS A 440 24.91 13.71 4.76
C LYS A 440 23.74 12.81 5.19
N PHE A 441 23.33 11.87 4.33
CA PHE A 441 22.09 11.11 4.54
C PHE A 441 22.29 9.59 4.44
N GLY A 442 23.52 9.09 4.33
CA GLY A 442 23.81 7.65 4.22
C GLY A 442 23.17 7.00 2.98
N MET A 443 22.77 7.78 1.98
CA MET A 443 22.13 7.27 0.77
C MET A 443 23.14 6.50 -0.08
N CYS A 444 22.81 5.25 -0.40
CA CYS A 444 23.65 4.41 -1.25
C CYS A 444 22.95 3.90 -2.53
N ASN A 445 21.69 4.31 -2.77
CA ASN A 445 20.96 3.96 -4.00
C ASN A 445 20.62 5.23 -4.78
N PHE A 446 21.15 5.36 -5.99
CA PHE A 446 20.93 6.52 -6.84
C PHE A 446 20.34 6.11 -8.19
N THR A 447 19.47 6.95 -8.74
CA THR A 447 19.11 6.83 -10.16
C THR A 447 20.24 7.40 -11.00
N VAL A 448 20.72 6.66 -11.99
CA VAL A 448 21.64 7.21 -12.99
C VAL A 448 20.89 8.27 -13.81
N PRO A 449 21.44 9.49 -13.98
CA PRO A 449 20.82 10.52 -14.80
C PRO A 449 20.72 10.04 -16.26
N ILE A 450 19.65 10.45 -16.94
CA ILE A 450 19.48 10.14 -18.36
C ILE A 450 20.46 11.05 -19.13
N LEU A 451 21.51 10.47 -19.71
CA LEU A 451 22.56 11.20 -20.45
C LEU A 451 22.16 11.49 -21.90
N GLY A 452 20.89 11.79 -22.16
CA GLY A 452 20.37 11.88 -23.53
C GLY A 452 20.34 10.54 -24.29
N MET A 453 20.86 9.46 -23.71
CA MET A 453 20.66 8.10 -24.20
C MET A 453 19.22 7.68 -23.98
N LEU A 454 18.40 8.03 -24.96
CA LEU A 454 17.44 7.07 -25.44
C LEU A 454 18.17 6.34 -26.56
N GLY A 455 18.86 5.24 -26.21
CA GLY A 455 18.89 4.11 -27.15
C GLY A 455 17.48 3.89 -27.67
N ASP A 456 17.31 3.41 -28.89
CA ASP A 456 16.01 3.43 -29.57
C ASP A 456 14.91 2.86 -28.67
N ASN A 457 14.16 3.74 -28.01
CA ASN A 457 13.04 3.35 -27.16
C ASN A 457 11.83 2.96 -28.03
N SER A 458 12.12 2.48 -29.25
CA SER A 458 11.20 1.87 -30.18
C SER A 458 10.35 0.82 -29.43
N GLY A 459 10.93 0.09 -28.49
CA GLY A 459 10.19 -0.87 -27.64
C GLY A 459 9.26 -0.27 -26.57
N TRP A 460 9.50 0.95 -26.08
CA TRP A 460 8.81 1.51 -24.90
C TRP A 460 7.79 2.62 -25.21
N PHE A 461 8.00 3.42 -26.27
CA PHE A 461 7.20 4.63 -26.54
C PHE A 461 6.76 4.77 -28.02
N GLN A 462 6.52 3.63 -28.66
CA GLN A 462 6.29 3.45 -30.10
C GLN A 462 5.07 4.18 -30.71
N ASP A 463 4.25 4.91 -29.94
CA ASP A 463 2.98 5.43 -30.46
C ASP A 463 3.09 6.74 -31.25
N GLY A 464 4.26 7.40 -31.25
CA GLY A 464 4.50 8.62 -32.03
C GLY A 464 3.64 9.82 -31.63
N LYS A 465 2.88 9.74 -30.53
CA LYS A 465 1.89 10.78 -30.17
C LYS A 465 2.46 11.96 -29.41
N ARG A 466 3.63 11.79 -28.78
CA ARG A 466 4.26 12.87 -28.00
C ARG A 466 5.04 13.78 -28.92
N LYS A 467 4.75 15.07 -28.87
CA LYS A 467 5.45 16.12 -29.61
C LYS A 467 6.22 17.02 -28.65
N LEU A 468 7.45 17.39 -29.01
CA LEU A 468 8.22 18.47 -28.38
C LEU A 468 8.36 19.57 -29.44
N PHE A 469 7.93 20.80 -29.12
CA PHE A 469 7.96 21.93 -30.07
C PHE A 469 7.25 21.67 -31.41
N GLY A 470 6.11 20.96 -31.38
CA GLY A 470 5.31 20.65 -32.58
C GLY A 470 5.82 19.48 -33.43
N GLU A 471 7.02 18.98 -33.14
CA GLU A 471 7.66 17.83 -33.79
C GLU A 471 7.52 16.58 -32.92
N PRO A 472 7.41 15.37 -33.51
CA PRO A 472 7.48 14.12 -32.74
C PRO A 472 8.72 14.11 -31.84
N LEU A 473 8.56 13.71 -30.58
CA LEU A 473 9.57 13.82 -29.50
C LEU A 473 10.96 13.23 -29.87
N PHE A 474 11.03 12.39 -30.92
CA PHE A 474 12.23 11.67 -31.35
C PHE A 474 12.59 11.87 -32.84
N SER A 475 12.01 12.86 -33.52
CA SER A 475 12.53 13.26 -34.83
C SER A 475 13.99 13.70 -34.68
N GLU A 476 14.80 13.47 -35.71
CA GLU A 476 16.20 13.89 -35.73
C GLU A 476 16.34 15.38 -35.38
N ARG A 477 15.36 16.18 -35.80
CA ARG A 477 15.25 17.60 -35.47
C ARG A 477 14.92 17.87 -34.01
N ALA A 478 14.02 17.09 -33.37
CA ALA A 478 13.68 17.23 -31.96
C ALA A 478 14.86 16.88 -31.03
N ARG A 479 15.72 15.93 -31.44
CA ARG A 479 16.96 15.60 -30.71
C ARG A 479 17.94 16.77 -30.65
N ASN A 480 17.96 17.60 -31.69
CA ASN A 480 18.83 18.77 -31.78
C ASN A 480 18.24 20.03 -31.09
N LEU A 481 16.93 20.04 -30.80
CA LEU A 481 16.24 21.19 -30.18
C LEU A 481 16.17 21.12 -28.65
N ALA A 482 16.55 19.99 -28.04
CA ALA A 482 16.51 19.77 -26.60
C ALA A 482 17.87 20.01 -25.90
N GLY A 483 18.83 20.61 -26.61
CA GLY A 483 20.12 21.05 -26.08
C GLY A 483 20.00 22.23 -25.12
#